data_AF-V2YGD4-F1
#
_entry.id   AF-V2YGD4-F1
#
_cell.length_a   1.000
_cell.length_b   1.000
_cell.length_c   1.000
_cell.angle_alpha   90.00
_cell.angle_beta   90.00
_cell.angle_gamma   90.00
#
_symmetry.space_group_name_H-M   'P 1'
#
loop_
_entity.id
_entity.type
_entity.pdbx_description
1 polymer ?
#
loop_
_entity_poly.entity_id
_entity_poly.type
_entity_poly.pdbx_seq_one_letter_code
_entity_poly.pdbx_strand_id
1 'polypeptide(L)' 'MMYPFMTLDNNTEIVHSEMKEDGRVKVYLERPNEEDCFHHATCWLPGYLWEDVSGFPAEDIRKFQEIIQHCIFITPMQ' A
#
# COMPACT_ATOMS: atom_id res chain seq x y z
N MET A 1 4.61 12.10 5.16
CA MET A 1 5.31 12.36 3.88
C MET A 1 5.34 11.04 3.13
N MET A 2 5.10 11.02 1.82
CA MET A 2 5.20 9.79 1.03
C MET A 2 6.67 9.42 0.80
N TYR A 3 7.08 8.26 1.27
CA TYR A 3 8.39 7.67 1.03
C TYR A 3 8.23 6.50 0.06
N PRO A 4 8.74 6.61 -1.18
CA PRO A 4 8.68 5.53 -2.15
C PRO A 4 9.30 4.24 -1.60
N PHE A 5 8.59 3.12 -1.78
CA PHE A 5 9.09 1.80 -1.42
C PHE A 5 9.41 0.96 -2.65
N MET A 6 8.44 0.83 -3.57
CA MET A 6 8.57 -0.01 -4.77
C MET A 6 7.62 0.46 -5.87
N THR A 7 8.05 0.32 -7.12
CA THR A 7 7.18 0.45 -8.30
C THR A 7 7.11 -0.92 -8.98
N LEU A 8 5.90 -1.40 -9.27
CA LEU A 8 5.64 -2.68 -9.94
C LEU A 8 5.66 -2.52 -11.46
N ASP A 9 5.78 -3.63 -12.19
CA ASP A 9 5.82 -3.66 -13.66
C ASP A 9 4.58 -3.03 -14.33
N ASN A 10 3.45 -3.01 -13.63
CA ASN A 10 2.20 -2.38 -14.10
C ASN A 10 2.07 -0.90 -13.69
N ASN A 11 3.17 -0.26 -13.31
CA ASN A 11 3.26 1.12 -12.81
C ASN A 11 2.50 1.39 -11.50
N THR A 12 2.16 0.35 -10.74
CA THR A 12 1.65 0.57 -9.37
C THR A 12 2.80 1.00 -8.47
N GLU A 13 2.69 2.16 -7.85
CA GLU A 13 3.61 2.64 -6.82
C GLU A 13 3.11 2.20 -5.44
N ILE A 14 4.03 1.72 -4.61
CA ILE A 14 3.81 1.41 -3.21
C ILE A 14 4.67 2.38 -2.40
N VAL A 15 4.04 3.14 -1.51
CA VAL A 15 4.70 4.17 -0.70
C VAL A 15 4.35 4.05 0.78
N HIS A 16 5.29 4.39 1.65
CA HIS A 16 5.05 4.59 3.08
C HIS A 16 4.67 6.04 3.32
N SER A 17 3.50 6.32 3.89
CA SER A 17 2.97 7.69 3.91
C SER A 17 2.97 8.34 5.29
N GLU A 18 2.69 7.56 6.33
CA GLU A 18 2.43 8.05 7.69
C GLU A 18 2.66 6.92 8.70
N MET A 19 3.33 7.24 9.81
CA MET A 19 3.32 6.40 11.02
C MET A 19 2.46 7.14 12.05
N LYS A 20 1.40 6.49 12.52
CA LYS A 20 0.56 7.01 13.59
C LYS A 20 1.23 6.84 14.95
N GLU A 21 0.79 7.63 15.93
CA GLU A 21 1.26 7.55 17.32
C GLU A 21 1.02 6.16 17.95
N ASP A 22 0.00 5.43 17.45
CA ASP A 22 -0.31 4.06 17.85
C ASP A 22 0.61 3.00 17.21
N GLY A 23 1.62 3.43 16.44
CA GLY A 23 2.58 2.57 15.76
C GLY A 23 2.08 1.97 14.46
N ARG A 24 0.85 2.29 14.01
CA ARG A 24 0.38 1.84 12.70
C ARG A 24 1.06 2.61 11.57
N VAL A 25 1.43 1.88 10.53
CA VAL A 25 2.04 2.45 9.32
C VAL A 25 1.05 2.37 8.18
N LYS A 26 0.83 3.50 7.51
CA LYS A 26 0.02 3.60 6.29
C LYS A 26 0.87 3.29 5.06
N VAL A 27 0.59 2.16 4.43
CA VAL A 27 1.08 1.81 3.10
C VAL A 27 0.03 2.26 2.09
N TYR A 28 0.41 3.16 1.19
CA TYR A 28 -0.47 3.66 0.14
C TYR A 28 -0.01 3.09 -1.20
N LEU A 29 -0.98 2.69 -2.02
CA LEU A 29 -0.76 2.17 -3.35
C LEU A 29 -1.51 3.05 -4.34
N GLU A 30 -0.85 3.44 -5.42
CA GLU A 30 -1.48 4.16 -6.52
C GLU A 30 -1.02 3.62 -7.88
N ARG A 31 -1.91 3.60 -8.86
CA ARG A 31 -1.58 3.27 -10.25
C ARG A 31 -2.25 4.30 -11.15
N PRO A 32 -1.50 5.00 -12.02
CA PRO A 32 -2.11 5.92 -12.97
C PRO A 32 -3.07 5.15 -13.88
N ASN A 33 -4.22 5.76 -14.17
CA ASN A 33 -5.23 5.21 -15.06
C ASN A 33 -5.75 6.30 -15.99
N GLU A 34 -5.89 5.97 -17.27
CA GLU A 34 -6.30 6.92 -18.32
C GLU A 34 -7.79 7.32 -18.23
N GLU A 35 -8.65 6.48 -17.65
CA GLU A 35 -10.10 6.69 -17.55
C GLU A 35 -10.50 7.49 -16.28
N ASP A 36 -9.88 7.22 -15.13
CA ASP A 36 -10.25 7.81 -13.83
C ASP A 36 -9.10 8.49 -13.08
N CYS A 37 -8.04 8.86 -13.80
CA CYS A 37 -6.80 9.48 -13.32
C CYS A 37 -5.90 8.54 -12.48
N PHE A 38 -6.44 7.88 -11.46
CA PHE A 38 -5.68 6.94 -10.63
C PHE A 38 -6.56 5.91 -9.93
N HIS A 39 -6.06 4.68 -9.89
CA HIS A 39 -6.49 3.66 -8.94
C HIS A 39 -5.71 3.82 -7.65
N HIS A 40 -6.33 3.54 -6.51
CA HIS A 40 -5.67 3.63 -5.21
C HIS A 40 -6.16 2.61 -4.20
N ALA A 41 -5.30 2.31 -3.22
CA ALA A 41 -5.64 1.49 -2.06
C ALA A 41 -4.77 1.87 -0.86
N THR A 42 -5.32 1.75 0.34
CA THR A 42 -4.58 1.91 1.59
C THR A 42 -4.52 0.60 2.37
N CYS A 43 -3.34 0.23 2.87
CA CYS A 43 -3.14 -0.88 3.79
C CYS A 43 -2.48 -0.40 5.08
N TRP A 44 -3.07 -0.73 6.23
CA TRP A 44 -2.52 -0.40 7.55
C TRP A 44 -1.81 -1.59 8.19
N LEU A 45 -0.53 -1.41 8.50
CA LEU A 45 0.29 -2.38 9.24
C LEU A 45 0.22 -2.14 10.75
N PRO A 46 0.43 -3.16 11.60
CA PRO A 46 0.67 -4.59 11.28
C PRO A 46 -0.59 -5.39 10.94
N GLY A 47 -1.78 -4.80 11.06
CA GLY A 47 -3.04 -5.52 10.92
C GLY A 47 -3.39 -5.96 9.48
N TYR A 48 -2.65 -5.48 8.49
CA TYR A 48 -2.95 -5.63 7.06
C TYR A 48 -4.40 -5.26 6.72
N LEU A 49 -4.87 -4.16 7.31
CA LEU A 49 -6.24 -3.68 7.14
C LEU A 49 -6.32 -2.84 5.86
N TRP A 50 -7.10 -3.32 4.89
CA TRP A 50 -7.34 -2.62 3.64
C TRP A 50 -8.52 -1.67 3.74
N GLU A 51 -8.34 -0.44 3.29
CA GLU A 51 -9.39 0.59 3.18
C GLU A 51 -9.16 1.46 1.94
N ASP A 52 -10.18 2.24 1.59
CA ASP A 52 -10.13 3.21 0.49
C ASP A 52 -9.61 2.57 -0.82
N VAL A 53 -10.19 1.42 -1.18
CA VAL A 53 -9.82 0.66 -2.38
C VAL A 53 -10.69 1.12 -3.55
N SER A 54 -10.05 1.71 -4.57
CA SER A 54 -10.69 2.16 -5.80
C SER A 54 -9.93 1.64 -7.03
N GLY A 55 -10.66 1.12 -8.01
CA GLY A 55 -10.11 0.67 -9.29
C GLY A 55 -9.29 -0.63 -9.26
N PHE A 56 -8.89 -1.12 -8.09
CA PHE A 56 -8.17 -2.40 -7.98
C PHE A 56 -9.12 -3.60 -7.86
N PRO A 57 -9.01 -4.61 -8.75
CA PRO A 57 -9.74 -5.86 -8.60
C PRO A 57 -9.22 -6.66 -7.39
N ALA A 58 -10.04 -7.56 -6.88
CA ALA A 58 -9.69 -8.40 -5.72
C ALA A 58 -8.46 -9.30 -5.93
N GLU A 59 -8.06 -9.56 -7.17
CA GLU A 59 -6.80 -10.25 -7.48
C GLU A 59 -5.57 -9.37 -7.25
N ASP A 60 -5.66 -8.07 -7.55
CA ASP A 60 -4.57 -7.13 -7.36
C ASP A 60 -4.34 -6.91 -5.86
N ILE A 61 -5.42 -6.73 -5.09
CA ILE A 61 -5.33 -6.64 -3.62
C ILE A 61 -4.66 -7.88 -3.01
N ARG A 62 -4.94 -9.07 -3.53
CA ARG A 62 -4.28 -10.31 -3.07
C ARG A 62 -2.78 -10.31 -3.38
N LYS A 63 -2.38 -9.93 -4.60
CA LYS A 63 -0.96 -9.81 -4.98
C LYS A 63 -0.25 -8.77 -4.10
N PHE A 64 -0.88 -7.62 -3.86
CA PHE A 64 -0.32 -6.57 -3.01
C PHE A 64 -0.19 -7.01 -1.56
N GLN A 65 -1.17 -7.74 -1.03
CA GLN A 65 -1.11 -8.33 0.31
C GLN A 65 0.12 -9.23 0.45
N GLU A 66 0.38 -10.11 -0.52
CA GLU A 66 1.54 -10.99 -0.52
C GLU A 66 2.86 -10.19 -0.55
N ILE A 67 2.96 -9.16 -1.41
CA ILE A 67 4.15 -8.31 -1.50
C ILE A 67 4.42 -7.60 -0.16
N ILE A 68 3.40 -6.98 0.42
CA ILE A 68 3.50 -6.23 1.67
C ILE A 68 3.90 -7.17 2.82
N GLN A 69 3.33 -8.38 2.89
CA GLN A 69 3.68 -9.37 3.91
C GLN A 69 5.11 -9.88 3.83
N HIS A 70 5.67 -10.03 2.62
CA HIS A 70 7.01 -10.57 2.44
C HIS A 70 8.12 -9.52 2.44
N CYS A 71 7.80 -8.28 2.05
CA CYS A 71 8.82 -7.25 1.83
C CYS A 71 8.79 -6.12 2.88
N ILE A 72 7.67 -5.93 3.57
CA ILE A 72 7.52 -4.82 4.52
C ILE A 72 7.48 -5.36 5.94
N PHE A 73 8.65 -5.30 6.60
CA PHE A 73 8.78 -5.59 8.02
C PHE A 73 8.76 -4.29 8.80
N ILE A 74 7.69 -4.04 9.54
CA ILE A 74 7.72 -3.05 10.61
C ILE A 74 8.32 -3.71 11.85
N THR A 75 9.60 -3.44 12.09
CA THR A 75 10.24 -3.82 13.36
C THR A 75 9.53 -3.03 14.47
N PRO A 76 8.91 -3.67 15.47
CA PRO A 76 8.44 -2.93 16.62
C PRO A 76 9.65 -2.28 17.28
N MET A 77 9.61 -0.96 17.47
CA MET A 77 10.62 -0.27 18.28
C MET A 77 10.59 -0.90 19.68
N GLN A 78 11.65 -1.62 20.02
CA GLN A 78 11.95 -2.00 21.41
C GLN A 78 12.56 -0.82 22.16
#